data_AF-A0A1M4SN37-F1
#
_entry.id   AF-A0A1M4SN37-F1
#
_cell.length_a   1.000
_cell.length_b   1.000
_cell.length_c   1.000
_cell.angle_alpha   90.00
_cell.angle_beta   90.00
_cell.angle_gamma   90.00
#
_symmetry.space_group_name_H-M   'P 1'
#
loop_
_entity.id
_entity.type
_entity.pdbx_description
1 polymer ?
#
loop_
_entity_poly.entity_id
_entity_poly.type
_entity_poly.pdbx_seq_one_letter_code
_entity_poly.pdbx_strand_id
1 'polypeptide(L)'
;MAANKYNNTIMFKNSTLAITTILMGILFAISACNAPSTDTGIEESFEQIKEVTPITGAEIESMEIKKKDNQDSFLTVRLNDGVEREAWCIEWNEEEAFGIQNGARLYSTAGHESWKKLNYFMSIKDDLRASDPELTAKEIQVIIWSLIDSPPFDVDKISGYDEIDPRVYKDGTPLFDVQKVKDIVSRVETDLASAKNKKKNSGQGVTVIENDGQTIITADETAFAVKTTTANGQTVVDNTSSSCFDETIIPGVSFNRWGWTNGTLSDPSGDLTYDIYAGAGQCDLNKGTRVGELIVNYSNGTLTVTYKMTETGFTGNLYTLSETHLYAGSDPYASNKGSGNFTVAPGQYGNQENHNDITEYTYEIEGLSGDIYFIAHAVVNGFNPNAD
;
A
#
# COMPACT_ATOMS: atom_id res chain seq x y z
N MET A 1 -89.00 -77.17 -41.25
CA MET A 1 -88.24 -78.37 -40.83
C MET A 1 -86.83 -78.24 -41.37
N ALA A 2 -85.81 -78.63 -40.58
CA ALA A 2 -84.38 -78.62 -40.95
C ALA A 2 -83.78 -77.24 -41.35
N ALA A 3 -82.45 -77.05 -41.37
CA ALA A 3 -81.41 -77.53 -40.45
C ALA A 3 -80.10 -76.74 -40.69
N ASN A 4 -79.48 -76.21 -39.63
CA ASN A 4 -78.03 -76.02 -39.39
C ASN A 4 -77.87 -75.16 -38.10
N LYS A 5 -77.05 -75.44 -37.07
CA LYS A 5 -75.66 -75.98 -36.93
C LYS A 5 -74.60 -75.07 -37.56
N TYR A 6 -73.64 -74.47 -36.84
CA TYR A 6 -73.23 -74.61 -35.43
C TYR A 6 -72.91 -73.26 -34.75
N ASN A 7 -73.22 -73.16 -33.44
CA ASN A 7 -72.43 -72.63 -32.31
C ASN A 7 -71.24 -71.66 -32.62
N ASN A 8 -71.07 -70.44 -32.05
CA ASN A 8 -71.61 -69.79 -30.83
C ASN A 8 -71.39 -70.57 -29.51
N THR A 9 -70.81 -70.05 -28.41
CA THR A 9 -70.18 -68.74 -28.08
C THR A 9 -69.17 -68.99 -26.92
N ILE A 10 -68.62 -68.12 -26.04
CA ILE A 10 -68.92 -66.76 -25.52
C ILE A 10 -67.60 -66.11 -24.95
N MET A 11 -67.69 -65.04 -24.13
CA MET A 11 -66.61 -64.28 -23.45
C MET A 11 -65.78 -63.34 -24.36
N PHE A 12 -66.01 -62.01 -24.47
CA PHE A 12 -66.70 -61.01 -23.60
C PHE A 12 -66.06 -60.89 -22.19
N LYS A 13 -65.69 -59.73 -21.62
CA LYS A 13 -65.78 -58.25 -21.88
C LYS A 13 -64.48 -57.58 -21.33
N ASN A 14 -64.14 -56.28 -21.41
CA ASN A 14 -64.70 -54.99 -21.93
C ASN A 14 -63.47 -54.09 -22.28
N SER A 15 -63.43 -53.22 -23.29
CA SER A 15 -64.07 -51.88 -23.52
C SER A 15 -63.39 -50.67 -22.85
N THR A 16 -63.33 -49.55 -23.60
CA THR A 16 -63.19 -48.12 -23.17
C THR A 16 -61.90 -47.71 -22.42
N LEU A 17 -61.33 -46.50 -22.57
CA LEU A 17 -61.67 -45.32 -23.40
C LEU A 17 -60.37 -44.58 -23.80
N ALA A 18 -60.41 -43.76 -24.86
CA ALA A 18 -59.34 -42.79 -25.18
C ALA A 18 -59.81 -41.35 -24.89
N ILE A 19 -58.89 -40.43 -24.59
CA ILE A 19 -59.04 -38.95 -24.75
C ILE A 19 -57.67 -38.27 -24.57
N THR A 20 -57.45 -37.14 -25.26
CA THR A 20 -56.22 -36.34 -25.27
C THR A 20 -56.50 -34.84 -25.08
N THR A 21 -55.95 -34.21 -24.04
CA THR A 21 -55.75 -32.74 -23.84
C THR A 21 -54.82 -32.58 -22.59
N ILE A 22 -53.70 -31.84 -22.57
CA ILE A 22 -53.36 -30.41 -22.83
C ILE A 22 -53.39 -29.52 -21.56
N LEU A 23 -52.24 -28.88 -21.26
CA LEU A 23 -51.93 -27.77 -20.30
C LEU A 23 -52.41 -27.91 -18.84
N MET A 24 -51.54 -27.75 -17.83
CA MET A 24 -50.90 -26.49 -17.40
C MET A 24 -49.62 -26.78 -16.59
N GLY A 25 -48.73 -25.82 -16.35
CA GLY A 25 -47.46 -26.04 -15.61
C GLY A 25 -47.24 -25.10 -14.42
N ILE A 26 -46.18 -25.37 -13.64
CA ILE A 26 -45.46 -24.46 -12.72
C ILE A 26 -44.09 -25.08 -12.38
N LEU A 27 -43.09 -24.25 -12.08
CA LEU A 27 -41.72 -24.66 -11.74
C LEU A 27 -41.63 -25.28 -10.33
N PHE A 28 -40.60 -26.10 -10.11
CA PHE A 28 -39.52 -25.81 -9.14
C PHE A 28 -38.29 -26.67 -9.47
N ALA A 29 -37.09 -26.18 -9.12
CA ALA A 29 -35.81 -26.86 -9.34
C ALA A 29 -35.17 -27.30 -8.01
N ILE A 30 -34.23 -28.24 -8.04
CA ILE A 30 -32.90 -28.06 -7.43
C ILE A 30 -31.85 -28.81 -8.31
N SER A 31 -30.57 -28.72 -7.95
CA SER A 31 -29.39 -29.00 -8.77
C SER A 31 -28.84 -30.43 -8.67
N ALA A 32 -27.86 -30.73 -9.52
CA ALA A 32 -26.99 -31.90 -9.41
C ALA A 32 -25.52 -31.45 -9.44
N CYS A 33 -24.71 -31.96 -8.52
CA CYS A 33 -23.25 -31.87 -8.53
C CYS A 33 -22.68 -33.26 -8.24
N ASN A 34 -21.75 -33.75 -9.06
CA ASN A 34 -21.05 -35.01 -8.80
C ASN A 34 -19.79 -35.14 -9.65
N ALA A 35 -18.69 -35.61 -9.02
CA ALA A 35 -17.36 -35.86 -9.61
C ALA A 35 -16.58 -34.60 -10.10
N PRO A 36 -15.22 -34.66 -10.13
CA PRO A 36 -14.39 -33.48 -9.89
C PRO A 36 -13.86 -32.81 -11.14
N SER A 37 -13.77 -31.48 -11.10
CA SER A 37 -12.88 -30.70 -11.96
C SER A 37 -11.43 -30.93 -11.55
N THR A 38 -10.56 -31.25 -12.51
CA THR A 38 -9.14 -30.94 -12.39
C THR A 38 -8.99 -29.43 -12.35
N ASP A 39 -8.40 -28.90 -11.28
CA ASP A 39 -8.24 -27.46 -11.10
C ASP A 39 -7.04 -26.97 -11.92
N THR A 40 -7.30 -26.77 -13.21
CA THR A 40 -6.34 -26.32 -14.23
C THR A 40 -7.02 -25.24 -15.09
N GLY A 41 -7.68 -24.28 -14.43
CA GLY A 41 -8.60 -23.32 -15.08
C GLY A 41 -8.61 -21.92 -14.46
N ILE A 42 -7.60 -21.60 -13.64
CA ILE A 42 -7.41 -20.27 -13.02
C ILE A 42 -5.99 -19.75 -13.29
N GLU A 43 -4.98 -20.64 -13.34
CA GLU A 43 -3.57 -20.28 -13.62
C GLU A 43 -3.35 -19.75 -15.05
N GLU A 44 -4.14 -20.18 -16.04
CA GLU A 44 -4.02 -19.73 -17.45
C GLU A 44 -4.39 -18.24 -17.66
N SER A 45 -4.96 -17.56 -16.67
CA SER A 45 -5.28 -16.12 -16.77
C SER A 45 -4.10 -15.19 -16.46
N PHE A 46 -2.93 -15.72 -16.06
CA PHE A 46 -1.72 -14.94 -15.77
C PHE A 46 -0.61 -15.07 -16.84
N GLU A 47 -0.89 -15.70 -17.99
CA GLU A 47 0.08 -15.90 -19.09
C GLU A 47 0.42 -14.64 -19.92
N GLN A 48 0.73 -13.51 -19.28
CA GLN A 48 1.72 -12.57 -19.83
C GLN A 48 2.44 -11.69 -18.79
N ILE A 49 3.37 -12.33 -18.07
CA ILE A 49 4.56 -11.73 -17.45
C ILE A 49 4.30 -10.78 -16.26
N LYS A 50 3.85 -11.35 -15.13
CA LYS A 50 4.00 -10.78 -13.78
C LYS A 50 4.34 -11.90 -12.78
N GLU A 51 5.63 -12.23 -12.64
CA GLU A 51 6.08 -13.22 -11.65
C GLU A 51 5.86 -12.66 -10.24
N VAL A 52 5.07 -13.33 -9.40
CA VAL A 52 4.73 -12.90 -8.03
C VAL A 52 4.60 -14.09 -7.07
N THR A 53 4.83 -13.89 -5.78
CA THR A 53 4.73 -14.94 -4.75
C THR A 53 3.47 -14.75 -3.90
N PRO A 54 2.54 -15.72 -3.82
CA PRO A 54 1.35 -15.61 -2.96
C PRO A 54 1.71 -15.35 -1.49
N ILE A 55 0.96 -14.49 -0.81
CA ILE A 55 1.21 -14.12 0.59
C ILE A 55 0.42 -15.04 1.52
N THR A 56 1.11 -16.04 2.07
CA THR A 56 0.54 -17.03 2.99
C THR A 56 -0.09 -16.36 4.22
N GLY A 57 -1.33 -16.74 4.56
CA GLY A 57 -2.03 -16.29 5.77
C GLY A 57 -2.74 -14.93 5.66
N ALA A 58 -2.58 -14.19 4.57
CA ALA A 58 -3.20 -12.87 4.37
C ALA A 58 -4.58 -12.94 3.69
N GLU A 59 -5.47 -13.85 4.10
CA GLU A 59 -6.82 -13.92 3.51
C GLU A 59 -7.65 -12.66 3.85
N ILE A 60 -7.95 -11.83 2.85
CA ILE A 60 -8.83 -10.67 2.99
C ILE A 60 -10.29 -11.14 2.98
N GLU A 61 -10.98 -11.02 4.11
CA GLU A 61 -12.44 -11.20 4.15
C GLU A 61 -13.10 -10.06 3.35
N SER A 62 -12.70 -8.82 3.62
CA SER A 62 -13.11 -7.65 2.85
C SER A 62 -12.08 -6.51 2.92
N MET A 63 -11.95 -5.77 1.83
CA MET A 63 -11.20 -4.51 1.79
C MET A 63 -12.08 -3.38 1.26
N GLU A 64 -11.68 -2.12 1.47
CA GLU A 64 -12.35 -0.94 0.94
C GLU A 64 -11.39 -0.14 0.04
N ILE A 65 -11.68 -0.05 -1.26
CA ILE A 65 -10.96 0.83 -2.19
C ILE A 65 -11.68 2.17 -2.28
N LYS A 66 -10.94 3.28 -2.13
CA LYS A 66 -11.45 4.65 -2.30
C LYS A 66 -10.67 5.39 -3.37
N LYS A 67 -11.39 6.10 -4.25
CA LYS A 67 -10.82 7.09 -5.16
C LYS A 67 -10.27 8.26 -4.35
N LYS A 68 -9.12 8.79 -4.75
CA LYS A 68 -8.60 10.06 -4.25
C LYS A 68 -8.61 11.10 -5.37
N ASP A 69 -9.12 12.28 -5.05
CA ASP A 69 -9.15 13.45 -5.95
C ASP A 69 -8.17 14.55 -5.46
N ASN A 70 -7.21 14.19 -4.59
CA ASN A 70 -6.19 15.09 -4.06
C ASN A 70 -4.78 14.74 -4.59
N GLN A 71 -3.75 15.41 -4.08
CA GLN A 71 -2.36 15.20 -4.53
C GLN A 71 -1.64 14.03 -3.84
N ASP A 72 -2.25 13.42 -2.81
CA ASP A 72 -1.53 12.54 -1.90
C ASP A 72 -1.33 11.13 -2.48
N SER A 73 -2.35 10.50 -3.05
CA SER A 73 -2.27 9.19 -3.71
C SER A 73 -3.32 9.05 -4.80
N PHE A 74 -3.18 8.05 -5.68
CA PHE A 74 -4.16 7.82 -6.76
C PHE A 74 -5.39 7.07 -6.25
N LEU A 75 -5.18 6.07 -5.40
CA LEU A 75 -6.19 5.36 -4.63
C LEU A 75 -5.77 5.31 -3.16
N THR A 76 -6.69 4.89 -2.30
CA THR A 76 -6.31 4.25 -1.04
C THR A 76 -7.06 2.96 -0.85
N VAL A 77 -6.36 1.94 -0.36
CA VAL A 77 -6.93 0.66 0.06
C VAL A 77 -7.01 0.62 1.59
N ARG A 78 -8.04 -0.02 2.13
CA ARG A 78 -8.16 -0.35 3.54
C ARG A 78 -8.45 -1.83 3.74
N LEU A 79 -7.64 -2.52 4.53
CA LEU A 79 -7.67 -3.99 4.68
C LEU A 79 -8.36 -4.42 5.99
N ASN A 80 -8.31 -5.72 6.31
CA ASN A 80 -8.83 -6.32 7.55
C ASN A 80 -8.33 -5.61 8.83
N ASP A 81 -7.14 -4.98 8.77
CA ASP A 81 -6.55 -4.20 9.87
C ASP A 81 -7.29 -2.87 10.16
N GLY A 82 -8.20 -2.45 9.28
CA GLY A 82 -8.97 -1.21 9.42
C GLY A 82 -8.19 0.05 9.05
N VAL A 83 -7.00 -0.08 8.44
CA VAL A 83 -6.08 1.02 8.17
C VAL A 83 -6.09 1.42 6.70
N GLU A 84 -6.14 2.72 6.41
CA GLU A 84 -6.10 3.28 5.05
C GLU A 84 -4.64 3.49 4.59
N ARG A 85 -4.29 3.05 3.38
CA ARG A 85 -2.91 3.03 2.84
C ARG A 85 -2.83 3.65 1.46
N GLU A 86 -1.68 4.22 1.06
CA GLU A 86 -1.50 4.64 -0.33
C GLU A 86 -1.64 3.44 -1.28
N ALA A 87 -2.44 3.59 -2.35
CA ALA A 87 -2.63 2.56 -3.36
C ALA A 87 -2.59 3.15 -4.79
N TRP A 88 -2.22 2.30 -5.74
CA TRP A 88 -1.98 2.68 -7.13
C TRP A 88 -2.44 1.57 -8.07
N CYS A 89 -3.00 1.92 -9.24
CA CYS A 89 -3.36 0.94 -10.27
C CYS A 89 -2.09 0.36 -10.90
N ILE A 90 -2.08 -0.94 -11.18
CA ILE A 90 -0.97 -1.59 -11.90
C ILE A 90 -1.14 -1.40 -13.40
N GLU A 91 -2.36 -1.56 -13.90
CA GLU A 91 -2.68 -1.45 -15.32
C GLU A 91 -3.40 -0.12 -15.62
N TRP A 92 -3.36 0.32 -16.88
CA TRP A 92 -3.90 1.60 -17.34
C TRP A 92 -5.28 1.47 -18.03
N ASN A 93 -5.75 0.23 -18.17
CA ASN A 93 -6.95 -0.21 -18.91
C ASN A 93 -7.86 -1.15 -18.09
N GLU A 94 -7.63 -1.29 -16.78
CA GLU A 94 -8.56 -1.96 -15.87
C GLU A 94 -9.70 -0.99 -15.49
N GLU A 95 -10.93 -1.51 -15.35
CA GLU A 95 -12.04 -0.71 -14.81
C GLU A 95 -11.87 -0.57 -13.28
N GLU A 96 -11.87 0.67 -12.77
CA GLU A 96 -11.58 0.92 -11.35
C GLU A 96 -12.74 0.47 -10.44
N ALA A 97 -12.47 -0.53 -9.58
CA ALA A 97 -13.39 -0.97 -8.55
C ALA A 97 -13.32 -0.06 -7.31
N PHE A 98 -14.48 0.23 -6.71
CA PHE A 98 -14.60 1.14 -5.56
C PHE A 98 -15.57 0.61 -4.51
N GLY A 99 -15.40 1.07 -3.26
CA GLY A 99 -16.17 0.62 -2.12
C GLY A 99 -15.65 -0.72 -1.56
N ILE A 100 -16.54 -1.48 -0.92
CA ILE A 100 -16.20 -2.75 -0.27
C ILE A 100 -16.06 -3.86 -1.33
N GLN A 101 -14.91 -4.52 -1.31
CA GLN A 101 -14.51 -5.63 -2.16
C GLN A 101 -14.21 -6.86 -1.27
N ASN A 102 -14.35 -8.09 -1.78
CA ASN A 102 -14.24 -9.32 -0.97
C ASN A 102 -13.43 -10.39 -1.71
N GLY A 103 -12.70 -11.25 -0.98
CA GLY A 103 -11.94 -12.35 -1.59
C GLY A 103 -10.67 -11.93 -2.35
N ALA A 104 -10.20 -10.70 -2.12
CA ALA A 104 -8.98 -10.17 -2.72
C ALA A 104 -7.76 -11.01 -2.35
N ARG A 105 -6.89 -11.26 -3.33
CA ARG A 105 -5.66 -12.05 -3.16
C ARG A 105 -4.45 -11.14 -3.15
N LEU A 106 -3.46 -11.47 -2.32
CA LEU A 106 -2.25 -10.66 -2.19
C LEU A 106 -1.03 -11.47 -2.62
N TYR A 107 -0.14 -10.80 -3.35
CA TYR A 107 1.11 -11.37 -3.81
C TYR A 107 2.27 -10.41 -3.56
N SER A 108 3.43 -10.93 -3.19
CA SER A 108 4.66 -10.19 -3.04
C SER A 108 5.43 -10.15 -4.36
N THR A 109 5.96 -8.98 -4.69
CA THR A 109 6.86 -8.76 -5.83
C THR A 109 8.34 -8.84 -5.43
N ALA A 110 8.64 -9.18 -4.17
CA ALA A 110 10.00 -9.32 -3.66
C ALA A 110 10.78 -10.40 -4.44
N GLY A 111 12.05 -10.12 -4.75
CA GLY A 111 12.95 -11.04 -5.47
C GLY A 111 12.75 -11.16 -6.98
N HIS A 112 11.55 -10.89 -7.51
CA HIS A 112 11.19 -11.10 -8.92
C HIS A 112 11.83 -10.08 -9.88
N GLU A 113 12.37 -10.53 -11.03
CA GLU A 113 13.14 -9.68 -11.96
C GLU A 113 12.25 -8.64 -12.66
N SER A 114 11.04 -9.03 -13.09
CA SER A 114 10.08 -8.16 -13.80
C SER A 114 9.67 -6.92 -12.99
N TRP A 115 9.73 -6.99 -11.67
CA TRP A 115 9.27 -5.92 -10.78
C TRP A 115 10.37 -4.98 -10.30
N LYS A 116 11.66 -5.26 -10.55
CA LYS A 116 12.77 -4.47 -9.97
C LYS A 116 12.73 -2.98 -10.32
N LYS A 117 12.25 -2.61 -11.51
CA LYS A 117 12.03 -1.20 -11.90
C LYS A 117 11.04 -0.53 -10.95
N LEU A 118 9.87 -1.14 -10.77
CA LEU A 118 8.80 -0.64 -9.91
C LEU A 118 9.21 -0.64 -8.44
N ASN A 119 9.78 -1.74 -7.94
CA ASN A 119 10.18 -1.88 -6.54
C ASN A 119 11.22 -0.81 -6.16
N TYR A 120 12.16 -0.50 -7.06
CA TYR A 120 13.12 0.60 -6.86
C TYR A 120 12.47 1.98 -6.94
N PHE A 121 11.55 2.21 -7.88
CA PHE A 121 10.81 3.47 -7.94
C PHE A 121 10.01 3.70 -6.65
N MET A 122 9.31 2.69 -6.15
CA MET A 122 8.50 2.78 -4.94
C MET A 122 9.36 3.00 -3.69
N SER A 123 10.55 2.40 -3.59
CA SER A 123 11.50 2.66 -2.48
C SER A 123 12.16 4.05 -2.53
N ILE A 124 11.99 4.81 -3.62
CA ILE A 124 12.41 6.24 -3.71
C ILE A 124 11.25 7.22 -3.93
N LYS A 125 9.99 6.75 -3.97
CA LYS A 125 8.77 7.56 -4.23
C LYS A 125 8.72 8.81 -3.36
N ASP A 126 8.87 8.63 -2.05
CA ASP A 126 8.72 9.71 -1.08
C ASP A 126 9.92 10.66 -1.10
N ASP A 127 11.13 10.15 -1.37
CA ASP A 127 12.33 10.97 -1.58
C ASP A 127 12.22 11.85 -2.85
N LEU A 128 11.54 11.34 -3.90
CA LEU A 128 11.23 12.10 -5.11
C LEU A 128 10.20 13.21 -4.85
N ARG A 129 9.07 12.89 -4.21
CA ARG A 129 8.03 13.87 -3.80
C ARG A 129 8.58 14.93 -2.84
N ALA A 130 9.44 14.49 -1.92
CA ALA A 130 10.15 15.36 -0.99
C ALA A 130 11.08 16.34 -1.70
N SER A 131 11.69 15.93 -2.83
CA SER A 131 12.63 16.74 -3.62
C SER A 131 11.93 17.65 -4.63
N ASP A 132 10.77 17.26 -5.14
CA ASP A 132 9.95 18.00 -6.10
C ASP A 132 8.49 18.08 -5.59
N PRO A 133 8.10 19.18 -4.91
CA PRO A 133 6.73 19.38 -4.44
C PRO A 133 5.67 19.49 -5.54
N GLU A 134 6.07 19.66 -6.81
CA GLU A 134 5.18 19.68 -7.97
C GLU A 134 5.06 18.26 -8.60
N LEU A 135 5.55 17.20 -7.93
CA LEU A 135 5.34 15.80 -8.31
C LEU A 135 4.06 15.26 -7.65
N THR A 136 2.97 15.15 -8.40
CA THR A 136 1.68 14.73 -7.86
C THR A 136 1.45 13.21 -7.99
N ALA A 137 0.41 12.71 -7.33
CA ALA A 137 -0.09 11.36 -7.53
C ALA A 137 -0.32 10.97 -9.01
N LYS A 138 -0.56 11.92 -9.92
CA LYS A 138 -0.76 11.62 -11.35
C LYS A 138 0.54 11.24 -12.04
N GLU A 139 1.60 12.01 -11.86
CA GLU A 139 2.91 11.65 -12.40
C GLU A 139 3.36 10.30 -11.82
N ILE A 140 3.16 10.06 -10.52
CA ILE A 140 3.47 8.78 -9.87
C ILE A 140 2.70 7.62 -10.52
N GLN A 141 1.39 7.76 -10.73
CA GLN A 141 0.57 6.73 -11.36
C GLN A 141 1.02 6.43 -12.81
N VAL A 142 1.40 7.46 -13.58
CA VAL A 142 1.88 7.28 -14.96
C VAL A 142 3.31 6.70 -14.97
N ILE A 143 4.16 7.02 -14.00
CA ILE A 143 5.47 6.38 -13.82
C ILE A 143 5.29 4.90 -13.51
N ILE A 144 4.35 4.52 -12.65
CA ILE A 144 4.04 3.11 -12.33
C ILE A 144 3.67 2.36 -13.61
N TRP A 145 2.74 2.87 -14.41
CA TRP A 145 2.40 2.28 -15.72
C TRP A 145 3.61 2.22 -16.66
N SER A 146 4.44 3.27 -16.71
CA SER A 146 5.63 3.35 -17.58
C SER A 146 6.79 2.45 -17.15
N LEU A 147 6.76 1.86 -15.96
CA LEU A 147 7.79 0.96 -15.44
C LEU A 147 7.37 -0.52 -15.46
N ILE A 148 6.14 -0.82 -15.89
CA ILE A 148 5.56 -2.16 -15.93
C ILE A 148 5.37 -2.55 -17.40
N ASP A 149 6.12 -3.54 -17.86
CA ASP A 149 6.17 -3.92 -19.28
C ASP A 149 4.93 -4.70 -19.77
N SER A 150 3.91 -4.91 -18.92
CA SER A 150 2.68 -5.65 -19.24
C SER A 150 1.46 -5.12 -18.45
N PRO A 151 0.38 -4.64 -19.10
CA PRO A 151 0.29 -4.28 -20.51
C PRO A 151 1.15 -3.03 -20.79
N PRO A 152 2.00 -3.03 -21.84
CA PRO A 152 3.03 -2.02 -22.03
C PRO A 152 2.47 -0.62 -22.29
N PHE A 153 2.89 0.33 -21.45
CA PHE A 153 2.49 1.74 -21.55
C PHE A 153 3.61 2.61 -22.14
N ASP A 154 3.26 3.45 -23.12
CA ASP A 154 4.15 4.48 -23.68
C ASP A 154 3.51 5.86 -23.53
N VAL A 155 4.10 6.67 -22.66
CA VAL A 155 3.62 8.03 -22.34
C VAL A 155 3.61 8.97 -23.56
N ASP A 156 4.49 8.77 -24.54
CA ASP A 156 4.47 9.55 -25.80
C ASP A 156 3.33 9.13 -26.73
N LYS A 157 2.69 7.98 -26.48
CA LYS A 157 1.49 7.51 -27.19
C LYS A 157 0.18 7.73 -26.43
N ILE A 158 0.18 8.45 -25.31
CA ILE A 158 -0.97 8.51 -24.39
C ILE A 158 -2.31 8.87 -25.06
N SER A 159 -2.29 9.67 -26.14
CA SER A 159 -3.46 10.05 -26.92
C SER A 159 -4.07 8.94 -27.80
N GLY A 160 -3.49 7.74 -27.81
CA GLY A 160 -3.90 6.59 -28.64
C GLY A 160 -4.47 5.42 -27.84
N TYR A 161 -4.74 5.60 -26.54
CA TYR A 161 -5.37 4.60 -25.67
C TYR A 161 -6.80 5.05 -25.34
N ASP A 162 -7.78 4.17 -25.54
CA ASP A 162 -9.20 4.50 -25.40
C ASP A 162 -9.73 4.42 -23.95
N GLU A 163 -8.99 3.79 -23.03
CA GLU A 163 -9.48 3.34 -21.71
C GLU A 163 -8.81 4.01 -20.49
N ILE A 164 -7.99 5.05 -20.69
CA ILE A 164 -7.25 5.74 -19.60
C ILE A 164 -8.18 6.58 -18.70
N ASP A 165 -7.94 6.55 -17.38
CA ASP A 165 -8.68 7.35 -16.39
C ASP A 165 -8.69 8.85 -16.75
N PRO A 166 -9.87 9.51 -16.85
CA PRO A 166 -10.00 10.94 -17.12
C PRO A 166 -9.40 11.88 -16.06
N ARG A 167 -8.89 11.38 -14.92
CA ARG A 167 -8.00 12.12 -14.01
C ARG A 167 -6.59 12.34 -14.61
N VAL A 168 -6.14 11.45 -15.48
CA VAL A 168 -4.79 11.43 -16.07
C VAL A 168 -4.77 12.02 -17.48
N TYR A 169 -5.72 11.64 -18.34
CA TYR A 169 -5.80 12.15 -19.72
C TYR A 169 -7.24 12.50 -20.08
N LYS A 170 -7.50 13.72 -20.56
CA LYS A 170 -8.85 14.20 -20.82
C LYS A 170 -8.91 15.22 -21.95
N ASP A 171 -9.95 15.13 -22.79
CA ASP A 171 -10.26 16.11 -23.85
C ASP A 171 -9.04 16.44 -24.74
N GLY A 172 -8.22 15.42 -25.05
CA GLY A 172 -7.00 15.56 -25.86
C GLY A 172 -5.73 16.00 -25.09
N THR A 173 -5.81 16.14 -23.76
CA THR A 173 -4.80 16.81 -22.94
C THR A 173 -4.33 15.92 -21.77
N PRO A 174 -3.01 15.65 -21.64
CA PRO A 174 -2.43 15.07 -20.42
C PRO A 174 -2.61 16.03 -19.23
N LEU A 175 -3.05 15.51 -18.09
CA LEU A 175 -3.32 16.28 -16.88
C LEU A 175 -2.19 16.17 -15.84
N PHE A 176 -0.96 15.92 -16.32
CA PHE A 176 0.29 15.69 -15.59
C PHE A 176 1.50 16.14 -16.46
N ASP A 177 2.67 16.30 -15.87
CA ASP A 177 3.91 16.64 -16.60
C ASP A 177 4.56 15.42 -17.28
N VAL A 178 4.37 15.32 -18.60
CA VAL A 178 4.93 14.26 -19.45
C VAL A 178 6.47 14.22 -19.42
N GLN A 179 7.16 15.35 -19.34
CA GLN A 179 8.63 15.34 -19.32
C GLN A 179 9.15 14.88 -17.96
N LYS A 180 8.52 15.33 -16.87
CA LYS A 180 8.85 14.90 -15.49
C LYS A 180 8.73 13.38 -15.33
N VAL A 181 7.66 12.78 -15.85
CA VAL A 181 7.48 11.31 -15.89
C VAL A 181 8.67 10.64 -16.58
N LYS A 182 9.03 11.11 -17.78
CA LYS A 182 10.11 10.52 -18.59
C LYS A 182 11.48 10.67 -17.94
N ASP A 183 11.75 11.81 -17.31
CA ASP A 183 13.00 12.07 -16.59
C ASP A 183 13.14 11.14 -15.36
N ILE A 184 12.04 10.87 -14.64
CA ILE A 184 12.04 9.95 -13.49
C ILE A 184 12.17 8.49 -13.93
N VAL A 185 11.47 8.06 -14.99
CA VAL A 185 11.62 6.71 -15.58
C VAL A 185 13.06 6.48 -16.04
N SER A 186 13.63 7.42 -16.80
CA SER A 186 15.03 7.40 -17.26
C SER A 186 16.03 7.35 -16.08
N ARG A 187 15.75 8.09 -15.00
CA ARG A 187 16.51 8.02 -13.75
C ARG A 187 16.44 6.64 -13.12
N VAL A 188 15.25 6.05 -12.95
CA VAL A 188 15.05 4.70 -12.36
C VAL A 188 15.87 3.65 -13.09
N GLU A 189 15.86 3.65 -14.42
CA GLU A 189 16.66 2.71 -15.23
C GLU A 189 18.18 2.96 -15.09
N THR A 190 18.60 4.24 -15.06
CA THR A 190 20.01 4.64 -14.89
C THR A 190 20.55 4.30 -13.49
N ASP A 191 19.74 4.51 -12.46
CA ASP A 191 20.07 4.20 -11.06
C ASP A 191 20.16 2.68 -10.85
N LEU A 192 19.30 1.87 -11.48
CA LEU A 192 19.38 0.39 -11.43
C LEU A 192 20.54 -0.20 -12.24
N ALA A 193 20.92 0.42 -13.36
CA ALA A 193 22.13 0.05 -14.08
C ALA A 193 23.39 0.25 -13.21
N SER A 194 23.37 1.23 -12.31
CA SER A 194 24.49 1.63 -11.46
C SER A 194 24.75 0.64 -10.31
N ALA A 195 25.95 0.02 -10.32
CA ALA A 195 26.32 -1.07 -9.41
C ALA A 195 26.26 -0.74 -7.90
N LYS A 196 26.17 0.55 -7.51
CA LYS A 196 26.02 0.98 -6.12
C LYS A 196 24.61 0.72 -5.56
N ASN A 197 23.57 0.88 -6.39
CA ASN A 197 22.18 0.79 -5.95
C ASN A 197 21.66 -0.66 -5.95
N LYS A 198 22.30 -1.57 -6.70
CA LYS A 198 22.02 -3.02 -6.72
C LYS A 198 22.09 -3.72 -5.35
N LYS A 199 22.63 -3.06 -4.33
CA LYS A 199 22.65 -3.53 -2.93
C LYS A 199 21.60 -2.91 -2.02
N LYS A 200 20.98 -1.76 -2.37
CA LYS A 200 19.91 -1.18 -1.54
C LYS A 200 18.56 -1.88 -1.74
N ASN A 201 18.37 -2.50 -2.91
CA ASN A 201 17.06 -2.93 -3.41
C ASN A 201 16.98 -4.45 -3.72
N SER A 202 17.74 -5.28 -3.00
CA SER A 202 17.85 -6.72 -3.26
C SER A 202 16.91 -7.60 -2.41
N GLY A 203 15.93 -7.00 -1.73
CA GLY A 203 14.96 -7.70 -0.87
C GLY A 203 13.56 -7.09 -0.92
N GLN A 204 13.44 -5.76 -0.90
CA GLN A 204 12.15 -5.05 -0.96
C GLN A 204 11.37 -5.33 -2.25
N GLY A 205 10.07 -5.57 -2.09
CA GLY A 205 9.06 -5.49 -3.14
C GLY A 205 7.76 -4.92 -2.59
N VAL A 206 6.86 -4.51 -3.48
CA VAL A 206 5.49 -4.06 -3.15
C VAL A 206 4.50 -5.23 -3.00
N THR A 207 3.47 -5.03 -2.19
CA THR A 207 2.26 -5.88 -2.17
C THR A 207 1.41 -5.57 -3.39
N VAL A 208 1.19 -6.58 -4.23
CA VAL A 208 0.13 -6.62 -5.25
C VAL A 208 -1.14 -7.15 -4.63
N ILE A 209 -2.28 -6.53 -4.94
CA ILE A 209 -3.62 -6.97 -4.54
C ILE A 209 -4.46 -7.16 -5.81
N GLU A 210 -4.85 -8.41 -6.07
CA GLU A 210 -5.75 -8.83 -7.16
C GLU A 210 -7.19 -8.84 -6.63
N ASN A 211 -8.13 -8.22 -7.35
CA ASN A 211 -9.53 -8.18 -6.96
C ASN A 211 -10.48 -8.00 -8.16
N ASP A 212 -11.22 -9.05 -8.53
CA ASP A 212 -12.39 -9.02 -9.44
C ASP A 212 -12.27 -8.07 -10.66
N GLY A 213 -11.14 -8.14 -11.36
CA GLY A 213 -10.88 -7.35 -12.59
C GLY A 213 -10.05 -6.07 -12.41
N GLN A 214 -9.57 -5.78 -11.20
CA GLN A 214 -8.60 -4.72 -10.93
C GLN A 214 -7.39 -5.26 -10.14
N THR A 215 -6.20 -4.77 -10.48
CA THR A 215 -4.95 -5.10 -9.80
C THR A 215 -4.27 -3.83 -9.31
N ILE A 216 -4.07 -3.72 -7.99
CA ILE A 216 -3.47 -2.53 -7.34
C ILE A 216 -2.20 -2.90 -6.58
N ILE A 217 -1.32 -1.92 -6.33
CA ILE A 217 -0.20 -2.04 -5.38
C ILE A 217 -0.38 -1.14 -4.16
N THR A 218 0.17 -1.59 -3.04
CA THR A 218 0.55 -0.77 -1.88
C THR A 218 2.01 -1.08 -1.51
N ALA A 219 2.66 -0.23 -0.71
CA ALA A 219 4.13 -0.22 -0.53
C ALA A 219 4.55 -0.04 0.94
N ASP A 220 5.87 -0.05 1.20
CA ASP A 220 6.44 0.35 2.49
C ASP A 220 6.04 1.80 2.79
N GLU A 221 5.67 2.08 4.03
CA GLU A 221 5.20 3.40 4.45
C GLU A 221 6.31 4.15 5.21
N THR A 222 6.50 5.42 4.85
CA THR A 222 7.25 6.38 5.65
C THR A 222 6.61 6.50 7.05
N ALA A 223 7.43 6.51 8.11
CA ALA A 223 6.97 6.60 9.49
C ALA A 223 7.77 7.60 10.33
N PHE A 224 7.11 8.24 11.30
CA PHE A 224 7.72 9.18 12.23
C PHE A 224 7.25 8.91 13.67
N ALA A 225 8.11 9.20 14.64
CA ALA A 225 7.74 9.18 16.05
C ALA A 225 7.12 10.51 16.49
N VAL A 226 6.04 10.43 17.27
CA VAL A 226 5.23 11.56 17.72
C VAL A 226 4.71 11.32 19.14
N LYS A 227 4.65 12.38 19.95
CA LYS A 227 4.04 12.31 21.28
C LYS A 227 2.54 12.36 21.10
N THR A 228 1.83 11.44 21.75
CA THR A 228 0.38 11.38 21.73
C THR A 228 -0.21 11.56 23.11
N THR A 229 -1.50 11.94 23.15
CA THR A 229 -2.30 12.04 24.36
C THR A 229 -3.76 11.71 24.07
N THR A 230 -4.54 11.36 25.08
CA THR A 230 -5.98 11.06 24.92
C THR A 230 -6.81 12.32 25.14
N ALA A 231 -7.40 12.87 24.08
CA ALA A 231 -8.37 13.96 24.15
C ALA A 231 -9.77 13.43 23.81
N ASN A 232 -10.74 13.64 24.71
CA ASN A 232 -12.15 13.21 24.53
C ASN A 232 -12.36 11.71 24.21
N GLY A 233 -11.38 10.85 24.50
CA GLY A 233 -11.41 9.42 24.18
C GLY A 233 -10.76 9.04 22.83
N GLN A 234 -10.20 10.02 22.11
CA GLN A 234 -9.45 9.83 20.86
C GLN A 234 -7.96 10.10 21.11
N THR A 235 -7.08 9.35 20.44
CA THR A 235 -5.64 9.64 20.40
C THR A 235 -5.38 10.86 19.51
N VAL A 236 -4.70 11.86 20.05
CA VAL A 236 -4.30 13.07 19.32
C VAL A 236 -2.82 13.37 19.57
N VAL A 237 -2.21 14.20 18.72
CA VAL A 237 -0.85 14.70 18.95
C VAL A 237 -0.81 15.53 20.23
N ASP A 238 0.24 15.34 21.04
CA ASP A 238 0.57 16.24 22.14
C ASP A 238 1.41 17.41 21.60
N ASN A 239 0.70 18.47 21.17
CA ASN A 239 1.29 19.72 20.68
C ASN A 239 2.08 20.51 21.76
N THR A 240 2.29 19.97 22.95
CA THR A 240 3.27 20.50 23.93
C THR A 240 4.63 19.81 23.87
N SER A 241 4.71 18.65 23.21
CA SER A 241 5.93 17.81 23.10
C SER A 241 6.35 17.53 21.65
N SER A 242 5.46 17.72 20.68
CA SER A 242 5.67 17.43 19.25
C SER A 242 4.99 18.47 18.35
N SER A 243 5.66 18.88 17.28
CA SER A 243 5.12 19.81 16.27
C SER A 243 5.28 19.25 14.86
N CYS A 244 4.29 19.46 13.99
CA CYS A 244 4.36 19.05 12.58
C CYS A 244 5.34 19.93 11.80
N PHE A 245 5.89 19.44 10.68
CA PHE A 245 6.86 20.19 9.88
C PHE A 245 6.28 21.39 9.10
N ASP A 246 4.95 21.51 8.96
CA ASP A 246 4.30 22.68 8.39
C ASP A 246 4.04 23.80 9.43
N GLU A 247 4.07 23.48 10.73
CA GLU A 247 3.96 24.45 11.83
C GLU A 247 5.20 25.35 11.90
N THR A 248 4.99 26.66 12.06
CA THR A 248 6.09 27.65 12.11
C THR A 248 6.72 27.72 13.51
N ILE A 249 7.63 26.79 13.82
CA ILE A 249 8.43 26.83 15.05
C ILE A 249 9.52 27.91 14.97
N ILE A 250 10.20 28.00 13.81
CA ILE A 250 11.22 29.01 13.54
C ILE A 250 10.63 30.04 12.55
N PRO A 251 10.64 31.36 12.85
CA PRO A 251 10.05 32.37 11.97
C PRO A 251 10.62 32.35 10.55
N GLY A 252 9.77 32.10 9.56
CA GLY A 252 10.15 32.00 8.15
C GLY A 252 10.64 30.62 7.71
N VAL A 253 10.52 29.59 8.56
CA VAL A 253 10.81 28.18 8.22
C VAL A 253 9.53 27.36 8.39
N SER A 254 9.13 26.69 7.32
CA SER A 254 8.13 25.62 7.31
C SER A 254 8.40 24.72 6.12
N PHE A 255 7.86 23.50 6.13
CA PHE A 255 8.07 22.51 5.08
C PHE A 255 6.74 21.97 4.58
N ASN A 256 6.56 21.88 3.25
CA ASN A 256 5.42 21.19 2.64
C ASN A 256 5.66 19.66 2.68
N ARG A 257 5.77 19.10 3.88
CA ARG A 257 5.98 17.67 4.17
C ARG A 257 5.34 17.34 5.52
N TRP A 258 5.01 16.08 5.73
CA TRP A 258 4.50 15.58 7.00
C TRP A 258 5.59 14.90 7.83
N GLY A 259 5.31 14.69 9.11
CA GLY A 259 6.24 14.21 10.12
C GLY A 259 6.43 15.24 11.23
N TRP A 260 7.04 14.83 12.34
CA TRP A 260 7.12 15.63 13.55
C TRP A 260 8.54 15.84 14.03
N THR A 261 8.81 17.03 14.57
CA THR A 261 9.92 17.26 15.48
C THR A 261 9.43 17.20 16.92
N ASN A 262 10.27 16.70 17.81
CA ASN A 262 9.93 16.38 19.19
C ASN A 262 10.87 17.13 20.13
N GLY A 263 10.32 17.76 21.17
CA GLY A 263 11.08 18.50 22.18
C GLY A 263 10.43 19.83 22.60
N THR A 264 11.07 20.60 23.47
CA THR A 264 12.42 20.36 24.00
C THR A 264 12.49 19.21 25.01
N LEU A 265 13.63 18.51 25.03
CA LEU A 265 14.04 17.61 26.10
C LEU A 265 15.18 18.24 26.89
N SER A 266 15.00 18.38 28.20
CA SER A 266 16.07 18.78 29.14
C SER A 266 16.85 17.57 29.66
N ASP A 267 18.09 17.77 30.10
CA ASP A 267 18.90 16.77 30.79
C ASP A 267 18.70 16.86 32.32
N PRO A 268 18.24 15.81 33.03
CA PRO A 268 17.77 14.52 32.51
C PRO A 268 16.27 14.51 32.19
N SER A 269 15.85 13.83 31.12
CA SER A 269 14.44 13.70 30.74
C SER A 269 13.71 12.59 31.50
N GLY A 270 14.44 11.55 31.91
CA GLY A 270 13.86 10.25 32.24
C GLY A 270 13.34 9.52 31.00
N ASP A 271 12.75 8.34 31.20
CA ASP A 271 12.22 7.50 30.12
C ASP A 271 10.90 8.06 29.58
N LEU A 272 10.85 8.33 28.28
CA LEU A 272 9.71 8.90 27.57
C LEU A 272 9.34 8.04 26.36
N THR A 273 8.11 7.51 26.34
CA THR A 273 7.55 6.82 25.17
C THR A 273 6.87 7.80 24.22
N TYR A 274 7.12 7.64 22.92
CA TYR A 274 6.42 8.30 21.80
C TYR A 274 5.82 7.19 20.91
N ASP A 275 4.69 7.44 20.25
CA ASP A 275 4.13 6.48 19.27
C ASP A 275 4.87 6.62 17.93
N ILE A 276 5.13 5.52 17.24
CA ILE A 276 5.60 5.52 15.86
C ILE A 276 4.40 5.35 14.93
N TYR A 277 4.17 6.36 14.08
CA TYR A 277 3.05 6.42 13.13
C TYR A 277 3.56 6.39 11.68
N ALA A 278 3.12 5.38 10.92
CA ALA A 278 3.39 5.20 9.49
C ALA A 278 2.23 5.75 8.63
N GLY A 279 2.52 6.35 7.46
CA GLY A 279 1.50 6.84 6.53
C GLY A 279 0.64 8.03 7.03
N ALA A 280 1.04 8.72 8.10
CA ALA A 280 0.26 9.79 8.73
C ALA A 280 0.32 11.14 7.98
N GLY A 281 -0.03 11.12 6.69
CA GLY A 281 0.06 12.26 5.78
C GLY A 281 -0.64 13.52 6.29
N GLN A 282 0.03 14.67 6.19
CA GLN A 282 -0.36 15.96 6.79
C GLN A 282 -0.49 15.90 8.33
N CYS A 283 0.30 15.04 8.99
CA CYS A 283 0.32 14.84 10.44
C CYS A 283 -1.03 14.40 11.05
N ASP A 284 -1.93 13.85 10.24
CA ASP A 284 -3.24 13.37 10.67
C ASP A 284 -3.16 11.91 11.13
N LEU A 285 -3.21 11.70 12.46
CA LEU A 285 -3.18 10.36 13.07
C LEU A 285 -4.36 9.47 12.66
N ASN A 286 -5.43 10.02 12.08
CA ASN A 286 -6.58 9.25 11.59
C ASN A 286 -6.33 8.65 10.19
N LYS A 287 -5.28 9.10 9.48
CA LYS A 287 -4.78 8.47 8.24
C LYS A 287 -3.64 7.48 8.54
N GLY A 288 -2.94 7.66 9.67
CA GLY A 288 -1.75 6.91 10.00
C GLY A 288 -2.00 5.57 10.71
N THR A 289 -1.05 4.66 10.53
CA THR A 289 -0.93 3.39 11.26
C THR A 289 -0.07 3.59 12.50
N ARG A 290 -0.51 3.29 13.72
CA ARG A 290 0.43 3.02 14.82
C ARG A 290 1.15 1.71 14.49
N VAL A 291 2.48 1.71 14.47
CA VAL A 291 3.29 0.51 14.18
C VAL A 291 4.16 0.08 15.35
N GLY A 292 4.45 1.01 16.26
CA GLY A 292 5.40 0.79 17.33
C GLY A 292 5.50 1.95 18.31
N GLU A 293 6.55 1.89 19.11
CA GLU A 293 6.93 2.84 20.15
C GLU A 293 8.38 3.27 19.95
N LEU A 294 8.66 4.54 20.24
CA LEU A 294 10.00 5.07 20.39
C LEU A 294 10.24 5.35 21.87
N ILE A 295 11.20 4.65 22.47
CA ILE A 295 11.59 4.82 23.87
C ILE A 295 12.80 5.75 23.90
N VAL A 296 12.68 6.89 24.58
CA VAL A 296 13.68 7.97 24.58
C VAL A 296 14.13 8.26 26.00
N ASN A 297 15.45 8.34 26.22
CA ASN A 297 16.04 8.85 27.45
C ASN A 297 17.20 9.80 27.10
N TYR A 298 17.16 11.02 27.62
CA TYR A 298 18.26 11.99 27.55
C TYR A 298 18.84 12.16 28.95
N SER A 299 20.12 11.84 29.15
CA SER A 299 20.80 12.05 30.42
C SER A 299 22.32 12.16 30.27
N ASN A 300 22.95 13.05 31.04
CA ASN A 300 24.40 13.30 31.06
C ASN A 300 24.98 13.62 29.66
N GLY A 301 24.29 14.44 28.87
CA GLY A 301 24.67 14.79 27.51
C GLY A 301 24.59 13.63 26.50
N THR A 302 23.90 12.54 26.84
CA THR A 302 23.72 11.36 25.98
C THR A 302 22.23 11.09 25.77
N LEU A 303 21.81 10.96 24.51
CA LEU A 303 20.44 10.62 24.12
C LEU A 303 20.39 9.17 23.61
N THR A 304 19.73 8.30 24.35
CA THR A 304 19.41 6.93 23.94
C THR A 304 18.01 6.91 23.31
N VAL A 305 17.89 6.33 22.12
CA VAL A 305 16.63 6.25 21.35
C VAL A 305 16.44 4.83 20.81
N THR A 306 15.45 4.11 21.33
CA THR A 306 15.08 2.77 20.86
C THR A 306 13.78 2.82 20.05
N TYR A 307 13.87 2.51 18.77
CA TYR A 307 12.74 2.17 17.90
C TYR A 307 12.31 0.74 18.22
N LYS A 308 11.01 0.52 18.44
CA LYS A 308 10.45 -0.79 18.78
C LYS A 308 9.12 -0.97 18.07
N MET A 309 9.01 -1.95 17.18
CA MET A 309 7.72 -2.31 16.57
C MET A 309 6.88 -3.09 17.60
N THR A 310 5.59 -2.75 17.72
CA THR A 310 4.67 -3.34 18.73
C THR A 310 3.36 -3.84 18.13
N GLU A 311 2.99 -3.35 16.95
CA GLU A 311 1.74 -3.70 16.27
C GLU A 311 1.97 -4.70 15.13
N THR A 312 0.92 -5.42 14.73
CA THR A 312 0.93 -6.38 13.62
C THR A 312 0.24 -5.83 12.39
N GLY A 313 0.75 -6.17 11.20
CA GLY A 313 0.10 -5.90 9.91
C GLY A 313 -1.06 -6.85 9.60
N PHE A 314 -1.71 -6.62 8.46
CA PHE A 314 -2.80 -7.47 7.95
C PHE A 314 -2.42 -8.95 7.74
N THR A 315 -1.12 -9.27 7.69
CA THR A 315 -0.58 -10.63 7.61
C THR A 315 -0.56 -11.36 8.97
N GLY A 316 -0.86 -10.66 10.07
CA GLY A 316 -0.69 -11.16 11.44
C GLY A 316 0.75 -11.13 11.96
N ASN A 317 1.73 -10.81 11.10
CA ASN A 317 3.13 -10.61 11.50
C ASN A 317 3.34 -9.20 12.07
N LEU A 318 4.32 -9.06 12.95
CA LEU A 318 4.76 -7.76 13.49
C LEU A 318 5.32 -6.88 12.37
N TYR A 319 5.11 -5.56 12.43
CA TYR A 319 5.82 -4.64 11.54
C TYR A 319 7.34 -4.72 11.75
N THR A 320 8.12 -4.38 10.71
CA THR A 320 9.57 -4.44 10.71
C THR A 320 10.21 -3.16 10.15
N LEU A 321 11.45 -2.89 10.53
CA LEU A 321 12.25 -1.74 10.11
C LEU A 321 13.15 -2.12 8.93
N SER A 322 13.14 -1.31 7.87
CA SER A 322 14.09 -1.39 6.74
C SER A 322 15.11 -0.24 6.76
N GLU A 323 14.73 0.96 7.21
CA GLU A 323 15.66 2.07 7.44
C GLU A 323 15.26 2.85 8.69
N THR A 324 16.22 3.39 9.44
CA THR A 324 15.98 4.37 10.51
C THR A 324 16.85 5.61 10.33
N HIS A 325 16.31 6.78 10.68
CA HIS A 325 16.95 8.08 10.55
C HIS A 325 16.69 8.91 11.81
N LEU A 326 17.73 9.35 12.51
CA LEU A 326 17.62 10.11 13.77
C LEU A 326 18.40 11.42 13.70
N TYR A 327 17.70 12.54 13.88
CA TYR A 327 18.28 13.84 14.19
C TYR A 327 18.19 14.10 15.69
N ALA A 328 19.23 14.70 16.26
CA ALA A 328 19.20 15.29 17.60
C ALA A 328 20.09 16.54 17.62
N GLY A 329 19.65 17.61 18.29
CA GLY A 329 20.41 18.87 18.36
C GLY A 329 19.68 20.00 19.07
N SER A 330 20.28 21.20 19.08
CA SER A 330 19.75 22.40 19.75
C SER A 330 18.60 23.09 19.03
N ASP A 331 18.44 22.81 17.73
CA ASP A 331 17.45 23.46 16.86
C ASP A 331 16.30 22.49 16.56
N PRO A 332 15.06 22.96 16.32
CA PRO A 332 13.92 22.12 15.98
C PRO A 332 14.10 21.21 14.75
N TYR A 333 15.04 21.52 13.84
CA TYR A 333 15.21 20.80 12.58
C TYR A 333 16.69 20.57 12.26
N ALA A 334 16.98 19.49 11.51
CA ALA A 334 18.30 19.24 10.97
C ALA A 334 18.73 20.36 9.99
N SER A 335 20.03 20.51 9.75
CA SER A 335 20.58 21.50 8.81
C SER A 335 21.38 20.83 7.70
N ASN A 336 21.13 21.24 6.45
CA ASN A 336 21.83 20.75 5.27
C ASN A 336 23.32 21.09 5.38
N LYS A 337 24.19 20.07 5.47
CA LYS A 337 25.64 20.21 5.76
C LYS A 337 26.44 21.03 4.73
N GLY A 338 25.85 21.35 3.57
CA GLY A 338 26.46 22.21 2.54
C GLY A 338 25.97 23.66 2.48
N SER A 339 24.78 23.98 3.00
CA SER A 339 24.18 25.33 2.89
C SER A 339 23.83 25.98 4.23
N GLY A 340 23.71 25.21 5.31
CA GLY A 340 23.24 25.71 6.61
C GLY A 340 21.73 25.97 6.68
N ASN A 341 20.98 25.75 5.60
CA ASN A 341 19.51 25.83 5.62
C ASN A 341 18.92 24.62 6.34
N PHE A 342 17.88 24.83 7.14
CA PHE A 342 17.11 23.76 7.79
C PHE A 342 16.50 22.77 6.77
N THR A 343 16.28 21.54 7.22
CA THR A 343 15.73 20.44 6.44
C THR A 343 15.03 19.41 7.32
N VAL A 344 13.97 18.82 6.77
CA VAL A 344 13.28 17.66 7.34
C VAL A 344 13.44 16.42 6.45
N ALA A 345 14.45 16.37 5.59
CA ALA A 345 14.80 15.18 4.80
C ALA A 345 15.51 14.12 5.68
N PRO A 346 14.97 12.88 5.83
CA PRO A 346 15.55 11.85 6.70
C PRO A 346 17.02 11.57 6.42
N GLY A 347 17.39 11.42 5.14
CA GLY A 347 18.78 11.26 4.69
C GLY A 347 19.71 12.47 4.90
N GLN A 348 19.29 13.49 5.66
CA GLN A 348 20.13 14.61 6.13
C GLN A 348 20.23 14.70 7.67
N TYR A 349 19.51 13.86 8.42
CA TYR A 349 19.43 13.92 9.89
C TYR A 349 20.77 13.63 10.60
N GLY A 350 21.67 12.92 9.93
CA GLY A 350 23.06 12.75 10.34
C GLY A 350 23.38 11.41 10.98
N ASN A 351 22.42 10.79 11.68
CA ASN A 351 22.46 9.40 12.11
C ASN A 351 21.44 8.61 11.29
N GLN A 352 21.87 7.51 10.68
CA GLN A 352 21.05 6.71 9.77
C GLN A 352 21.59 5.29 9.67
N GLU A 353 20.70 4.30 9.61
CA GLU A 353 21.06 2.90 9.42
C GLU A 353 20.07 2.18 8.51
N ASN A 354 20.58 1.20 7.78
CA ASN A 354 19.81 0.33 6.89
C ASN A 354 19.71 -1.05 7.53
N HIS A 355 18.52 -1.62 7.56
CA HIS A 355 18.16 -2.83 8.27
C HIS A 355 17.64 -3.90 7.31
N ASN A 356 17.50 -5.12 7.80
CA ASN A 356 16.89 -6.23 7.07
C ASN A 356 15.79 -6.84 7.94
N ASP A 357 14.61 -6.21 7.93
CA ASP A 357 13.40 -6.64 8.63
C ASP A 357 13.58 -6.90 10.14
N ILE A 358 14.18 -5.94 10.85
CA ILE A 358 14.36 -6.01 12.31
C ILE A 358 13.20 -5.34 13.06
N THR A 359 12.89 -5.81 14.26
CA THR A 359 11.75 -5.32 15.05
C THR A 359 12.13 -4.29 16.12
N GLU A 360 13.42 -4.14 16.43
CA GLU A 360 13.92 -3.21 17.45
C GLU A 360 15.32 -2.69 17.05
N TYR A 361 15.58 -1.40 17.26
CA TYR A 361 16.89 -0.78 17.01
C TYR A 361 17.16 0.42 17.93
N THR A 362 18.39 0.54 18.46
CA THR A 362 18.79 1.60 19.39
C THR A 362 19.92 2.46 18.84
N TYR A 363 19.76 3.78 18.92
CA TYR A 363 20.85 4.76 18.81
C TYR A 363 21.27 5.26 20.19
N GLU A 364 22.56 5.54 20.35
CA GLU A 364 23.11 6.31 21.48
C GLU A 364 23.88 7.51 20.91
N ILE A 365 23.43 8.72 21.21
CA ILE A 365 24.00 9.98 20.69
C ILE A 365 24.65 10.75 21.84
N GLU A 366 25.98 10.63 21.95
CA GLU A 366 26.79 11.34 22.95
C GLU A 366 27.10 12.80 22.55
N GLY A 367 27.51 13.61 23.53
CA GLY A 367 28.07 14.95 23.30
C GLY A 367 27.05 16.07 23.11
N LEU A 368 25.79 15.81 23.42
CA LEU A 368 24.70 16.78 23.44
C LEU A 368 24.79 17.67 24.69
N SER A 369 24.18 18.86 24.65
CA SER A 369 24.23 19.80 25.78
C SER A 369 23.07 20.80 25.77
N GLY A 370 22.52 21.10 26.95
CA GLY A 370 21.34 21.95 27.10
C GLY A 370 20.05 21.23 26.70
N ASP A 371 18.99 22.01 26.49
CA ASP A 371 17.74 21.51 25.93
C ASP A 371 17.92 21.14 24.44
N ILE A 372 17.36 20.00 24.03
CA ILE A 372 17.48 19.47 22.66
C ILE A 372 16.11 19.20 22.02
N TYR A 373 16.09 19.17 20.69
CA TYR A 373 15.04 18.57 19.89
C TYR A 373 15.55 17.29 19.22
N PHE A 374 14.63 16.42 18.79
CA PHE A 374 14.94 15.26 17.98
C PHE A 374 13.87 14.99 16.91
N ILE A 375 14.28 14.41 15.78
CA ILE A 375 13.37 13.87 14.76
C ILE A 375 13.74 12.40 14.56
N ALA A 376 12.78 11.51 14.79
CA ALA A 376 12.94 10.08 14.63
C ALA A 376 12.02 9.58 13.51
N HIS A 377 12.62 8.95 12.50
CA HIS A 377 11.97 8.49 11.29
C HIS A 377 12.35 7.02 11.01
N ALA A 378 11.41 6.25 10.48
CA ALA A 378 11.65 4.91 9.96
C ALA A 378 11.01 4.71 8.58
N VAL A 379 11.57 3.81 7.78
CA VAL A 379 10.83 3.12 6.71
C VAL A 379 10.38 1.79 7.28
N VAL A 380 9.08 1.50 7.15
CA VAL A 380 8.42 0.39 7.85
C VAL A 380 7.82 -0.59 6.86
N ASN A 381 8.22 -1.84 7.00
CA ASN A 381 7.78 -3.00 6.23
C ASN A 381 6.67 -3.75 7.01
N GLY A 382 6.03 -4.72 6.37
CA GLY A 382 4.81 -5.39 6.87
C GLY A 382 3.51 -4.81 6.29
N PHE A 383 3.60 -3.66 5.60
CA PHE A 383 2.67 -3.28 4.53
C PHE A 383 2.99 -4.01 3.22
N ASN A 384 4.29 -4.24 3.02
CA ASN A 384 4.83 -5.28 2.16
C ASN A 384 5.31 -6.45 3.00
N PRO A 385 4.82 -7.67 2.77
CA PRO A 385 5.48 -8.88 3.21
C PRO A 385 6.52 -9.27 2.15
N ASN A 386 7.79 -9.23 2.55
CA ASN A 386 8.80 -10.07 1.92
C ASN A 386 8.39 -11.52 2.18
N ALA A 387 8.29 -12.35 1.13
CA ALA A 387 7.69 -13.66 1.23
C ALA A 387 8.68 -14.72 1.77
N ASP A 388 8.48 -15.08 3.05
CA ASP A 388 9.16 -16.10 3.89
C ASP A 388 10.68 -15.94 4.12
#